data_AF-A0A939G2Q3-F1
#
_entry.id   AF-A0A939G2Q3-F1
#
_cell.length_a   1.000
_cell.length_b   1.000
_cell.length_c   1.000
_cell.angle_alpha   90.00
_cell.angle_beta   90.00
_cell.angle_gamma   90.00
#
_symmetry.space_group_name_H-M   'P 1'
#
loop_
_entity.id
_entity.type
_entity.pdbx_description
1 polymer ?
#
loop_
_entity_poly.entity_id
_entity_poly.type
_entity_poly.pdbx_seq_one_letter_code
_entity_poly.pdbx_strand_id
1 'polypeptide(L)'
;MKTRFLTLLFCLLSLWSFACPLCRKRQPKGFANITHGTGPEGLFDYVVFYSSIGVVVLTFGLLIYYSVKPRRAVHPPLIDWNHG
;
A
#
# COMPACT_ATOMS: atom_id res chain seq x y z
N MET A 1 -18.20 17.28 2.68
CA MET A 1 -19.18 16.17 2.71
C MET A 1 -18.99 15.16 1.57
N LYS A 2 -18.75 15.61 0.32
CA LYS A 2 -18.52 14.72 -0.84
C LYS A 2 -17.37 13.72 -0.66
N THR A 3 -16.25 14.16 -0.06
CA THR A 3 -15.08 13.30 0.21
C THR A 3 -15.35 12.21 1.24
N ARG A 4 -16.04 12.53 2.35
CA ARG A 4 -16.42 11.56 3.40
C ARG A 4 -17.37 10.48 2.87
N PHE A 5 -18.28 10.86 1.98
CA PHE A 5 -19.19 9.95 1.30
C PHE A 5 -18.43 9.00 0.36
N LEU A 6 -17.45 9.52 -0.40
CA LEU A 6 -16.62 8.70 -1.27
C LEU A 6 -15.77 7.69 -0.49
N THR A 7 -15.22 8.09 0.67
CA THR A 7 -14.47 7.20 1.56
C THR A 7 -15.36 6.08 2.12
N LEU A 8 -16.59 6.42 2.54
CA LEU A 8 -17.56 5.44 3.03
C LEU A 8 -17.99 4.46 1.93
N LEU A 9 -18.25 4.95 0.72
CA LEU A 9 -18.58 4.12 -0.43
C LEU A 9 -17.44 3.14 -0.75
N PHE A 10 -16.19 3.62 -0.79
CA PHE A 10 -15.03 2.77 -1.04
C PHE A 10 -14.83 1.69 0.04
N CYS A 11 -15.14 2.01 1.29
CA CYS A 11 -15.08 1.05 2.41
C CYS A 11 -16.19 -0.01 2.34
N LEU A 12 -17.35 0.31 1.76
CA LEU A 12 -18.43 -0.65 1.55
C LEU A 12 -18.13 -1.60 0.37
N LEU A 13 -17.47 -1.11 -0.69
CA LEU A 13 -17.06 -1.93 -1.82
C LEU A 13 -15.97 -2.96 -1.47
N SER A 14 -15.11 -2.69 -0.48
CA SER A 14 -14.07 -3.64 -0.06
C SER A 14 -14.63 -4.91 0.61
N LEU A 15 -15.88 -4.88 1.08
CA LEU A 15 -16.55 -6.06 1.64
C LEU A 15 -16.83 -7.15 0.60
N TRP A 16 -16.86 -6.80 -0.70
CA TRP A 16 -17.02 -7.76 -1.79
C TRP A 16 -15.72 -8.47 -2.20
N SER A 17 -14.61 -8.23 -1.49
CA SER A 17 -13.30 -8.83 -1.79
C SER A 17 -13.11 -10.26 -1.29
N PHE A 18 -14.14 -10.92 -0.75
CA PHE A 18 -14.03 -12.31 -0.28
C PHE A 18 -13.90 -13.31 -1.44
N ALA A 19 -13.07 -14.33 -1.26
CA ALA A 19 -12.80 -15.34 -2.28
C ALA A 19 -14.06 -16.13 -2.67
N CYS A 20 -14.39 -16.16 -3.97
CA CYS A 20 -15.45 -17.02 -4.51
C CYS A 20 -15.11 -18.52 -4.33
N PRO A 21 -16.10 -19.45 -4.44
CA PRO A 21 -15.86 -20.89 -4.23
C PRO A 21 -14.76 -21.48 -5.12
N LEU A 22 -14.62 -20.96 -6.34
CA LEU A 22 -13.59 -21.37 -7.29
C LEU A 22 -12.18 -20.92 -6.84
N CYS A 23 -12.03 -19.64 -6.48
CA CYS A 23 -10.77 -19.09 -5.97
C CYS A 23 -10.35 -19.82 -4.70
N ARG A 24 -11.29 -20.10 -3.79
CA ARG A 24 -11.03 -20.83 -2.54
C ARG A 24 -10.39 -22.21 -2.77
N LYS A 25 -10.83 -22.95 -3.79
CA LYS A 25 -10.28 -24.29 -4.13
C LYS A 25 -8.89 -24.23 -4.77
N ARG A 26 -8.57 -23.13 -5.46
CA ARG A 26 -7.30 -22.96 -6.18
C ARG A 26 -6.24 -22.19 -5.39
N GLN A 27 -6.59 -21.65 -4.23
CA GLN A 27 -5.64 -20.91 -3.41
C GLN A 27 -4.78 -21.81 -2.51
N PRO A 28 -3.50 -21.42 -2.30
CA PRO A 28 -2.62 -22.12 -1.38
C PRO A 28 -3.13 -22.06 0.07
N LYS A 29 -2.74 -23.08 0.86
CA LYS A 29 -3.11 -23.19 2.28
C LYS A 29 -2.69 -21.93 3.03
N GLY A 30 -3.64 -21.27 3.69
CA GLY A 30 -3.43 -20.03 4.44
C GLY A 30 -4.01 -18.77 3.79
N PHE A 31 -4.22 -18.76 2.47
CA PHE A 31 -4.79 -17.61 1.76
C PHE A 31 -6.24 -17.84 1.33
N ALA A 32 -6.66 -19.10 1.23
CA ALA A 32 -8.03 -19.48 0.93
C ALA A 32 -8.99 -18.74 1.89
N ASN A 33 -10.00 -18.08 1.31
CA ASN A 33 -11.01 -17.22 1.96
C ASN A 33 -10.63 -15.75 2.17
N ILE A 34 -9.37 -15.37 2.01
CA ILE A 34 -8.91 -14.01 2.35
C ILE A 34 -8.75 -13.15 1.10
N THR A 35 -8.25 -13.72 -0.01
CA THR A 35 -7.92 -12.96 -1.21
C THR A 35 -8.78 -13.36 -2.39
N HIS A 36 -9.26 -12.39 -3.17
CA HIS A 36 -9.92 -12.66 -4.45
C HIS A 36 -8.86 -12.90 -5.53
N GLY A 37 -9.06 -13.89 -6.42
CA GLY A 37 -8.11 -14.22 -7.49
C GLY A 37 -7.23 -15.44 -7.20
N THR A 38 -6.35 -15.79 -8.14
CA THR A 38 -5.37 -16.86 -7.98
C THR A 38 -4.25 -16.40 -7.05
N GLY A 39 -3.88 -17.25 -6.09
CA GLY A 39 -2.71 -17.00 -5.24
C GLY A 39 -1.40 -17.26 -5.99
N PRO A 40 -0.24 -17.10 -5.35
CA PRO A 40 1.05 -17.46 -5.94
C PRO A 40 1.06 -18.94 -6.33
N GLU A 41 1.36 -19.25 -7.59
CA GLU A 41 1.35 -20.63 -8.12
C GLU A 41 2.75 -21.24 -8.09
N GLY A 42 3.79 -20.42 -8.31
CA GLY A 42 5.19 -20.84 -8.35
C GLY A 42 6.09 -20.14 -7.33
N LEU A 43 7.34 -20.64 -7.21
CA LEU A 43 8.34 -20.10 -6.30
C LEU A 43 8.68 -18.63 -6.60
N PHE A 44 8.75 -18.28 -7.88
CA PHE A 44 8.99 -16.91 -8.32
C PHE A 44 7.85 -15.95 -7.89
N ASP A 45 6.60 -16.40 -7.99
CA ASP A 45 5.44 -15.62 -7.55
C ASP A 45 5.53 -15.31 -6.04
N TYR A 46 5.98 -16.28 -5.23
CA TYR A 46 6.20 -16.05 -3.80
C TYR A 46 7.31 -15.03 -3.52
N VAL A 47 8.41 -15.06 -4.29
CA VAL A 47 9.49 -14.07 -4.15
C VAL A 47 8.98 -12.66 -4.45
N VAL A 48 8.24 -12.49 -5.55
CA VAL A 48 7.64 -11.20 -5.91
C VAL A 48 6.61 -10.77 -4.87
N PHE A 49 5.75 -11.69 -4.43
CA PHE A 49 4.73 -11.41 -3.42
C PHE A 49 5.36 -10.90 -2.11
N TYR A 50 6.32 -11.62 -1.54
CA TYR A 50 6.94 -11.22 -0.27
C TYR A 50 7.84 -9.99 -0.41
N SER A 51 8.54 -9.81 -1.54
CA SER A 51 9.30 -8.59 -1.78
C SER A 51 8.39 -7.36 -1.87
N SER A 52 7.21 -7.48 -2.50
CA SER A 52 6.23 -6.40 -2.57
C SER A 52 5.72 -6.00 -1.19
N ILE A 53 5.44 -6.98 -0.31
CA ILE A 53 5.07 -6.72 1.09
C ILE A 53 6.18 -5.96 1.81
N GLY A 54 7.44 -6.38 1.63
CA GLY A 54 8.60 -5.71 2.21
C GLY A 54 8.72 -4.24 1.80
N VAL A 55 8.55 -3.94 0.51
CA VAL A 55 8.59 -2.57 -0.02
C VAL A 55 7.44 -1.73 0.55
N VAL A 56 6.23 -2.27 0.59
CA VAL A 56 5.05 -1.56 1.15
C VAL A 56 5.26 -1.26 2.63
N VAL A 57 5.72 -2.23 3.43
CA VAL A 57 5.99 -2.02 4.86
C VAL A 57 7.08 -0.96 5.08
N LEU A 58 8.16 -1.01 4.30
CA LEU A 58 9.24 -0.03 4.39
C LEU A 58 8.75 1.37 4.03
N THR A 59 8.08 1.52 2.88
CA THR A 59 7.60 2.82 2.40
C THR A 59 6.53 3.39 3.33
N PHE A 60 5.61 2.56 3.83
CA PHE A 60 4.60 2.98 4.80
C PHE A 60 5.23 3.37 6.15
N GLY A 61 6.24 2.63 6.62
CA GLY A 61 7.00 2.97 7.82
C GLY A 61 7.73 4.32 7.68
N LEU A 62 8.38 4.56 6.55
CA LEU A 62 9.02 5.84 6.24
C LEU A 62 7.98 6.97 6.14
N LEU A 63 6.84 6.71 5.51
CA LEU A 63 5.74 7.67 5.42
C LEU A 63 5.29 8.12 6.81
N ILE A 64 5.03 7.18 7.73
CA ILE A 64 4.66 7.49 9.10
C ILE A 64 5.79 8.25 9.80
N TYR A 65 7.02 7.76 9.71
CA TYR A 65 8.19 8.35 10.37
C TYR A 65 8.37 9.83 9.99
N TYR A 66 8.35 10.15 8.69
CA TYR A 66 8.48 11.53 8.21
C TYR A 66 7.22 12.37 8.48
N SER A 67 6.04 11.76 8.54
CA SER A 67 4.80 12.46 8.89
C SER A 67 4.75 12.87 10.36
N VAL A 68 5.25 12.03 11.27
CA VAL A 68 5.32 12.32 12.71
C VAL A 68 6.47 13.27 13.04
N LYS A 69 7.60 13.15 12.34
CA LYS A 69 8.78 14.01 12.53
C LYS A 69 9.14 14.75 11.24
N PRO A 70 8.40 15.83 10.90
CA PRO A 70 8.73 16.64 9.74
C PRO A 70 10.09 17.29 9.97
N ARG A 71 11.09 16.89 9.18
CA ARG A 71 12.33 17.66 9.08
C ARG A 71 12.00 18.92 8.28
N ARG A 72 12.38 20.09 8.79
CA ARG A 72 12.30 21.33 8.00
C ARG A 72 13.20 21.13 6.78
N ALA A 73 12.67 21.39 5.59
CA ALA A 73 13.51 21.56 4.42
C ALA A 73 14.52 22.66 4.77
N VAL A 74 15.81 22.35 4.70
CA VAL A 74 16.85 23.38 4.69
C VAL A 74 16.59 24.16 3.42
N HIS A 75 16.03 25.38 3.54
CA HIS A 75 16.04 26.28 2.40
C HIS A 75 17.50 26.50 2.04
N PRO A 76 17.93 26.19 0.79
CA PRO A 76 19.24 26.63 0.35
C PRO A 76 19.30 28.15 0.54
N PRO A 77 20.45 28.73 0.92
CA PRO A 77 20.57 30.17 1.03
C PRO A 77 20.09 30.77 -0.29
N LEU A 78 19.09 31.65 -0.20
CA LEU A 78 18.65 32.41 -1.36
C LEU A 78 19.89 33.16 -1.86
N ILE A 79 20.20 33.00 -3.14
CA ILE A 79 21.23 33.82 -3.78
C ILE A 79 20.74 35.26 -3.63
N ASP A 80 21.43 36.02 -2.77
CA ASP A 80 21.22 37.45 -2.66
C ASP A 80 21.85 38.10 -3.89
N TRP A 81 20.99 38.49 -4.84
CA TRP A 81 21.41 39.18 -6.07
C TRP A 81 21.76 40.66 -5.82
N ASN A 82 21.84 41.11 -4.56
CA ASN A 82 22.05 42.50 -4.20
C ASN A 82 23.53 42.85 -3.90
N HIS A 83 24.46 42.20 -4.58
CA HIS A 83 25.88 42.55 -4.53
C HIS A 83 26.33 43.22 -5.83
N GLY A 84 26.38 44.56 -5.83
CA GLY A 84 27.21 45.37 -6.75
C GLY A 84 26.48 46.01 -7.91
#